data_AF-A0A537DFZ4-F1
#
_entry.id   AF-A0A537DFZ4-F1
#
_cell.length_a   1.000
_cell.length_b   1.000
_cell.length_c   1.000
_cell.angle_alpha   90.00
_cell.angle_beta   90.00
_cell.angle_gamma   90.00
#
_symmetry.space_group_name_H-M   'P 1'
#
loop_
_entity.id
_entity.type
_entity.pdbx_description
1 polymer ?
#
loop_
_entity_poly.entity_id
_entity_poly.type
_entity_poly.pdbx_seq_one_letter_code
_entity_poly.pdbx_strand_id
1 'polypeptide(L)'
;MLRQRISPSKTRKESEILLSIDFPSTRIARTIFSSVAPETQQTPGYRSSTKLETSGRALRMRIQAQDLVALRAASNSFLRFIAASFRAIEVVAPFYMTRQVPDRLAHKLERRS
;
A
#
# COMPACT_ATOMS: atom_id res chain seq x y z
N MET A 1 30.57 -20.90 41.30
CA MET A 1 29.40 -20.00 41.11
C MET A 1 29.74 -19.12 39.91
N LEU A 2 28.98 -18.96 38.83
CA LEU A 2 27.55 -19.10 38.57
C LEU A 2 27.36 -19.58 37.10
N ARG A 3 26.48 -20.56 36.90
CA ARG A 3 25.92 -20.90 35.58
C ARG A 3 25.08 -19.72 35.09
N GLN A 4 25.24 -19.31 33.83
CA GLN A 4 24.11 -18.81 33.05
C GLN A 4 23.92 -19.70 31.83
N ARG A 5 23.00 -20.67 32.00
CA ARG A 5 22.11 -21.10 30.93
C ARG A 5 21.08 -19.98 30.72
N ILE A 6 20.64 -19.83 29.47
CA ILE A 6 19.36 -19.33 28.92
C ILE A 6 19.75 -18.68 27.57
N SER A 7 19.33 -19.08 26.38
CA SER A 7 18.43 -20.11 25.87
C SER A 7 18.68 -20.18 24.34
N PRO A 8 18.41 -21.29 23.63
CA PRO A 8 18.37 -21.24 22.17
C PRO A 8 17.30 -20.22 21.79
N SER A 9 17.64 -19.19 21.03
CA SER A 9 16.63 -18.32 20.44
C SER A 9 15.80 -19.21 19.53
N LYS A 10 14.64 -19.62 20.04
CA LYS A 10 13.67 -20.48 19.37
C LYS A 10 13.38 -19.80 18.03
N THR A 11 13.94 -20.33 16.94
CA THR A 11 13.65 -19.85 15.58
C THR A 11 12.17 -20.10 15.33
N ARG A 12 11.31 -19.14 15.70
CA ARG A 12 9.91 -19.14 15.31
C ARG A 12 9.97 -19.20 13.79
N LYS A 13 9.38 -20.23 13.18
CA LYS A 13 9.21 -20.26 11.73
C LYS A 13 8.28 -19.10 11.37
N GLU A 14 8.87 -17.95 11.06
CA GLU A 14 8.17 -16.80 10.50
C GLU A 14 7.61 -17.26 9.15
N SER A 15 6.30 -17.12 9.00
CA SER A 15 5.59 -17.34 7.74
C SER A 15 5.63 -16.07 6.91
N GLU A 16 5.73 -16.22 5.59
CA GLU A 16 5.90 -15.09 4.68
C GLU A 16 5.07 -15.25 3.41
N ILE A 17 4.61 -14.12 2.87
CA ILE A 17 4.06 -14.03 1.53
C ILE A 17 4.66 -12.82 0.79
N LEU A 18 4.92 -13.02 -0.50
CA LEU A 18 5.35 -11.99 -1.44
C LEU A 18 4.29 -11.84 -2.52
N LEU A 19 3.78 -10.62 -2.68
CA LEU A 19 2.72 -10.30 -3.64
C LEU A 19 3.24 -9.23 -4.61
N SER A 20 2.94 -9.39 -5.88
CA SER A 20 3.17 -8.38 -6.91
C SER A 20 1.88 -8.17 -7.68
N ILE A 21 1.38 -6.94 -7.70
CA ILE A 21 0.12 -6.58 -8.34
C ILE A 21 0.41 -5.53 -9.41
N ASP A 22 0.14 -5.88 -10.67
CA ASP A 22 0.25 -4.96 -11.80
C ASP A 22 -1.02 -4.10 -11.92
N PHE A 23 -0.83 -2.82 -12.17
CA PHE A 23 -1.91 -1.86 -12.44
C PHE A 23 -1.84 -1.33 -13.88
N PRO A 24 -2.95 -0.78 -14.42
CA PRO A 24 -2.98 -0.24 -15.78
C PRO A 24 -2.00 0.90 -16.04
N SER A 25 -1.59 1.65 -15.00
CA SER A 25 -0.59 2.71 -15.14
C SER A 25 0.24 2.91 -13.87
N THR A 26 1.44 3.46 -14.06
CA THR A 26 2.32 3.89 -12.96
C THR A 26 1.65 4.90 -12.04
N ARG A 27 0.79 5.78 -12.58
CA ARG A 27 0.05 6.76 -11.78
C ARG A 27 -0.88 6.07 -10.79
N ILE A 28 -1.65 5.08 -11.24
CA ILE A 28 -2.54 4.29 -10.39
C ILE A 28 -1.74 3.58 -9.29
N ALA A 29 -0.66 2.88 -9.65
CA ALA A 29 0.17 2.16 -8.70
C ALA A 29 0.75 3.09 -7.61
N ARG A 30 1.26 4.26 -8.00
CA ARG A 30 1.77 5.27 -7.06
C ARG A 30 0.67 5.86 -6.17
N THR A 31 -0.50 6.15 -6.72
CA THR A 31 -1.64 6.67 -5.92
C THR A 31 -2.08 5.67 -4.87
N ILE A 32 -2.21 4.39 -5.23
CA ILE A 32 -2.55 3.32 -4.28
C ILE A 32 -1.46 3.18 -3.22
N PHE A 33 -0.19 3.16 -3.61
CA PHE A 33 0.92 3.12 -2.66
C PHE A 33 0.85 4.25 -1.65
N SER A 34 0.69 5.50 -2.08
CA SER A 34 0.60 6.64 -1.17
C SER A 34 -0.60 6.54 -0.23
N SER A 35 -1.68 5.89 -0.65
CA SER A 35 -2.87 5.66 0.18
C SER A 35 -2.69 4.54 1.20
N VAL A 36 -1.91 3.50 0.88
CA VAL A 36 -1.82 2.27 1.70
C VAL A 36 -0.54 2.24 2.55
N ALA A 37 0.53 2.93 2.13
CA ALA A 37 1.80 2.98 2.86
C ALA A 37 1.68 3.45 4.33
N PRO A 38 0.77 4.39 4.71
CA PRO A 38 0.59 4.73 6.12
C PRO A 38 0.17 3.53 6.99
N GLU A 39 -0.61 2.60 6.44
CA GLU A 39 -1.10 1.42 7.15
C GLU A 39 0.00 0.39 7.45
N THR A 40 1.17 0.49 6.80
CA THR A 40 2.32 -0.37 7.10
C THR A 40 3.07 0.04 8.37
N GLN A 41 2.87 1.28 8.83
CA GLN A 41 3.52 1.81 10.02
C GLN A 41 2.76 1.35 11.27
N GLN A 42 3.00 0.11 11.71
CA GLN A 42 2.35 -0.44 12.89
C GLN A 42 3.15 -0.21 14.18
N THR A 43 2.40 0.04 15.26
CA THR A 43 2.88 0.18 16.64
C THR A 43 3.53 -1.12 17.14
N PRO A 44 4.57 -1.05 17.99
CA PRO A 44 5.18 -2.23 18.62
C PRO A 44 4.14 -3.13 19.31
N GLY A 45 4.20 -4.44 19.02
CA GLY A 45 3.32 -5.47 19.62
C GLY A 45 2.55 -6.34 18.62
N TYR A 46 2.56 -6.01 17.33
CA TYR A 46 1.90 -6.81 16.29
C TYR A 46 2.66 -8.11 15.96
N ARG A 47 1.89 -9.16 15.61
CA ARG A 47 2.40 -10.48 15.22
C ARG A 47 2.76 -10.58 13.73
N SER A 48 2.75 -9.46 13.02
CA SER A 48 3.05 -9.35 11.59
C SER A 48 3.75 -8.03 11.26
N SER A 49 4.59 -8.03 10.22
CA SER A 49 5.21 -6.85 9.63
C SER A 49 4.93 -6.84 8.13
N THR A 50 4.59 -5.68 7.58
CA THR A 50 4.32 -5.51 6.15
C THR A 50 5.24 -4.44 5.57
N LYS A 51 5.90 -4.77 4.46
CA LYS A 51 6.64 -3.81 3.63
C LYS A 51 5.92 -3.66 2.30
N LEU A 52 5.81 -2.42 1.84
CA LEU A 52 5.16 -2.07 0.58
C LEU A 52 6.13 -1.23 -0.26
N GLU A 53 6.20 -1.51 -1.55
CA GLU A 53 7.07 -0.83 -2.50
C GLU A 53 6.37 -0.68 -3.86
N THR A 54 6.78 0.31 -4.66
CA THR A 54 6.31 0.43 -6.05
C THR A 54 7.48 0.29 -7.01
N SER A 55 7.24 -0.36 -8.14
CA SER A 55 8.19 -0.48 -9.24
C SER A 55 7.43 -0.31 -10.56
N GLY A 56 7.54 0.88 -11.16
CA GLY A 56 6.79 1.22 -12.37
C GLY A 56 5.27 1.12 -12.15
N ARG A 57 4.63 0.17 -12.84
CA ARG A 57 3.18 -0.08 -12.73
C ARG A 57 2.82 -1.15 -11.69
N ALA A 58 3.80 -1.73 -11.02
CA ALA A 58 3.60 -2.81 -10.06
C ALA A 58 3.71 -2.31 -8.61
N LEU A 59 2.85 -2.84 -7.75
CA LEU A 59 2.93 -2.72 -6.29
C LEU A 59 3.43 -4.05 -5.72
N ARG A 60 4.55 -4.01 -5.00
CA ARG A 60 5.15 -5.17 -4.35
C ARG A 60 4.93 -5.11 -2.85
N MET A 61 4.52 -6.22 -2.28
CA MET A 61 4.25 -6.33 -0.86
C MET A 61 4.90 -7.57 -0.28
N ARG A 62 5.55 -7.41 0.87
CA ARG A 62 6.08 -8.50 1.67
C ARG A 62 5.41 -8.46 3.03
N ILE A 63 4.77 -9.56 3.41
CA ILE A 63 4.18 -9.71 4.75
C ILE A 63 4.88 -10.86 5.44
N GLN A 64 5.41 -10.58 6.62
CA GLN A 64 6.03 -11.56 7.51
C GLN A 64 5.17 -11.66 8.75
N ALA A 65 4.94 -12.87 9.25
CA ALA A 65 4.12 -13.08 10.43
C ALA A 65 4.54 -14.33 11.21
N GLN A 66 4.28 -14.28 12.51
CA GLN A 66 4.66 -15.32 13.47
C GLN A 66 3.95 -16.67 13.26
N ASP A 67 2.81 -16.68 12.56
CA ASP A 67 2.00 -17.86 12.23
C ASP A 67 1.07 -17.57 11.04
N LEU A 68 0.49 -18.63 10.47
CA LEU A 68 -0.39 -18.55 9.30
C LEU A 68 -1.70 -17.78 9.57
N VAL A 69 -2.17 -17.73 10.82
CA VAL A 69 -3.39 -16.99 11.18
C VAL A 69 -3.13 -15.49 11.09
N ALA A 70 -2.01 -15.04 11.66
CA ALA A 70 -1.54 -13.66 11.54
C ALA A 70 -1.22 -13.29 10.09
N LEU A 71 -0.57 -14.19 9.33
CA LEU A 71 -0.29 -13.97 7.91
C LEU A 71 -1.57 -13.78 7.10
N ARG A 72 -2.58 -14.65 7.30
CA ARG A 72 -3.89 -14.56 6.64
C ARG A 72 -4.61 -13.27 6.99
N ALA A 73 -4.60 -12.89 8.28
CA ALA A 73 -5.23 -11.66 8.73
C ALA A 73 -4.59 -10.43 8.08
N ALA A 74 -3.26 -10.31 8.13
CA ALA A 74 -2.53 -9.20 7.52
C ALA A 74 -2.73 -9.16 6.01
N SER A 75 -2.58 -10.30 5.32
CA SER A 75 -2.79 -10.39 3.86
C SER A 75 -4.17 -9.92 3.45
N ASN A 76 -5.22 -10.39 4.14
CA ASN A 76 -6.59 -10.00 3.83
C ASN A 76 -6.84 -8.50 4.06
N SER A 77 -6.31 -7.92 5.14
CA SER A 77 -6.45 -6.49 5.41
C SER A 77 -5.80 -5.64 4.32
N PHE A 78 -4.55 -5.93 3.97
CA PHE A 78 -3.82 -5.15 2.97
C PHE A 78 -4.37 -5.31 1.56
N LEU A 79 -4.76 -6.53 1.15
CA LEU A 79 -5.43 -6.76 -0.13
C LEU A 79 -6.77 -6.00 -0.19
N ARG A 80 -7.50 -5.91 0.93
CA ARG A 80 -8.74 -5.15 1.00
C ARG A 80 -8.52 -3.65 0.85
N PHE A 81 -7.47 -3.10 1.48
CA PHE A 81 -7.10 -1.69 1.30
C PHE A 81 -6.75 -1.39 -0.16
N ILE A 82 -5.91 -2.22 -0.78
CA ILE A 82 -5.54 -2.06 -2.20
C ILE A 82 -6.77 -2.13 -3.11
N ALA A 83 -7.64 -3.12 -2.91
CA ALA A 83 -8.85 -3.27 -3.71
C ALA A 83 -9.79 -2.06 -3.54
N ALA A 84 -9.94 -1.55 -2.32
CA ALA A 84 -10.76 -0.38 -2.05
C ALA A 84 -10.19 0.89 -2.72
N SER A 85 -8.87 1.12 -2.60
CA SER A 85 -8.20 2.25 -3.25
C SER A 85 -8.30 2.18 -4.77
N PHE A 86 -8.14 1.00 -5.36
CA PHE A 86 -8.29 0.81 -6.81
C PHE A 86 -9.72 1.12 -7.27
N ARG A 87 -10.73 0.56 -6.59
CA ARG A 87 -12.14 0.86 -6.91
C ARG A 87 -12.49 2.33 -6.77
N ALA A 88 -11.95 3.01 -5.75
CA ALA A 88 -12.14 4.45 -5.59
C ALA A 88 -11.59 5.20 -6.80
N ILE A 89 -10.41 4.83 -7.31
CA ILE A 89 -9.84 5.43 -8.53
C ILE A 89 -10.73 5.14 -9.75
N GLU A 90 -11.19 3.90 -9.94
CA GLU A 90 -12.04 3.54 -11.08
C GLU A 90 -13.35 4.34 -11.12
N VAL A 91 -13.96 4.56 -9.95
CA VAL A 91 -15.20 5.35 -9.85
C VAL A 91 -14.92 6.83 -9.98
N VAL A 92 -13.87 7.35 -9.35
CA VAL A 92 -13.67 8.80 -9.17
C VAL A 92 -12.86 9.44 -10.31
N ALA A 93 -11.85 8.76 -10.86
CA ALA A 93 -10.97 9.31 -11.89
C ALA A 93 -11.71 9.78 -13.17
N PRO A 94 -12.72 9.06 -13.69
CA PRO A 94 -13.48 9.52 -14.85
C PRO A 94 -14.10 10.91 -14.66
N PHE A 95 -14.57 11.25 -13.45
CA PHE A 95 -15.16 12.56 -13.18
C PHE A 95 -14.13 13.70 -13.27
N TYR A 96 -12.87 13.45 -12.92
CA TYR A 96 -11.80 14.45 -13.03
C TYR A 96 -11.24 14.55 -14.45
N MET A 97 -11.31 13.48 -15.25
CA MET A 97 -10.90 13.52 -16.66
C MET A 97 -11.93 14.25 -17.53
N THR A 98 -13.22 14.05 -17.27
CA THR A 98 -14.30 14.73 -17.99
C THR A 98 -14.41 16.22 -17.61
N ARG A 99 -13.94 16.61 -16.42
CA ARG A 99 -13.96 17.98 -15.91
C ARG A 99 -12.64 18.71 -16.13
N GLN A 100 -11.94 18.46 -17.24
CA GLN A 100 -10.97 19.44 -17.75
C GLN A 100 -11.76 20.72 -18.09
N VAL A 101 -11.81 21.63 -17.12
CA VAL A 101 -12.22 23.02 -17.32
C VAL A 101 -11.37 23.55 -18.48
N PRO A 102 -11.97 23.99 -19.59
CA PRO A 102 -11.18 24.49 -20.70
C PRO A 102 -10.34 25.66 -20.19
N ASP A 103 -9.03 25.54 -20.35
CA ASP A 103 -7.99 26.55 -20.07
C ASP A 103 -8.13 27.81 -20.96
N ARG A 104 -9.32 28.04 -21.52
CA ARG A 104 -9.65 29.16 -22.41
C ARG A 104 -10.35 30.32 -21.70
N LEU A 105 -10.39 30.36 -20.36
CA LEU A 105 -10.95 31.49 -19.61
C LEU A 105 -9.94 32.29 -18.78
N ALA A 106 -8.65 31.92 -18.77
CA ALA A 106 -7.63 32.72 -18.08
C ALA A 106 -7.13 33.92 -18.91
N HIS A 107 -7.18 33.85 -20.25
CA HIS A 107 -6.60 34.89 -21.12
C HIS A 107 -7.59 35.93 -21.66
N LYS A 108 -8.88 35.88 -21.30
CA LYS A 108 -9.88 36.81 -21.86
C LYS A 108 -10.27 37.98 -20.94
N LEU A 109 -9.69 38.09 -19.75
CA LEU A 109 -9.96 39.19 -18.82
C LEU A 109 -8.91 40.31 -18.81
N GLU A 110 -7.76 40.15 -19.49
CA GLU A 110 -6.73 41.21 -19.58
C GLU A 110 -6.82 42.08 -20.84
N ARG A 111 -7.81 41.87 -21.72
CA ARG A 111 -8.00 42.68 -22.95
C ARG A 111 -9.33 43.42 -22.99
N ARG A 112 -9.73 43.99 -21.86
CA ARG A 112 -10.71 45.09 -21.80
C ARG A 112 -10.24 46.12 -20.77
N SER A 113 -9.16 46.81 -21.11
CA SER A 113 -8.81 48.13 -20.60
C SER A 113 -8.70 49.06 -21.79
#